data_AF-A0A7Z9IV45-F1
#
_entry.id   AF-A0A7Z9IV45-F1
#
_cell.length_a   1.000
_cell.length_b   1.000
_cell.length_c   1.000
_cell.angle_alpha   90.00
_cell.angle_beta   90.00
_cell.angle_gamma   90.00
#
_symmetry.space_group_name_H-M   'P 1'
#
loop_
_entity.id
_entity.type
_entity.pdbx_description
1 polymer ?
#
loop_
_entity_poly.entity_id
_entity_poly.type
_entity_poly.pdbx_seq_one_letter_code
_entity_poly.pdbx_strand_id
1 'polypeptide(L)' 'VTPALHSPLMSVTNAISSVIIVGALIAAGPSDLSFSKVMGFFAVALASINIFGGFIVTQRMLAMFKKKGGTKGQR' A
#
# COMPACT_ATOMS: atom_id res chain seq x y z
N VAL A 1 27.65 1.77 -0.55
CA VAL A 1 26.37 1.15 -0.11
C VAL A 1 25.83 0.32 -1.26
N THR A 2 25.45 -0.94 -1.02
CA THR A 2 24.92 -1.83 -2.06
C THR A 2 23.54 -1.32 -2.51
N PRO A 3 23.35 -0.83 -3.76
CA PRO A 3 22.16 -0.04 -4.15
C PRO A 3 20.85 -0.83 -4.29
N ALA A 4 20.74 -2.03 -3.74
CA ALA A 4 19.68 -2.97 -4.04
C ALA A 4 18.31 -2.60 -3.42
N LEU A 5 18.27 -1.77 -2.38
CA LEU A 5 17.06 -1.57 -1.57
C LEU A 5 16.40 -0.19 -1.69
N HIS A 6 16.97 0.77 -2.42
CA HIS A 6 16.38 2.12 -2.49
C HIS A 6 15.01 2.11 -3.19
N SER A 7 14.84 1.29 -4.23
CA SER A 7 13.57 1.10 -4.94
C SER A 7 12.49 0.40 -4.10
N PRO A 8 12.75 -0.74 -3.42
CA PRO A 8 11.76 -1.32 -2.51
C PRO A 8 11.50 -0.47 -1.26
N LEU A 9 12.49 0.26 -0.74
CA LEU A 9 12.28 1.21 0.37
C LEU A 9 11.31 2.32 -0.05
N MET A 10 11.46 2.85 -1.26
CA MET A 10 10.55 3.85 -1.82
C MET A 10 9.12 3.29 -2.01
N SER A 11 8.98 2.01 -2.36
CA SER A 11 7.67 1.35 -2.47
C SER A 11 6.99 1.19 -1.09
N VAL A 12 7.77 0.84 -0.05
CA VAL A 12 7.26 0.75 1.33
C VAL A 12 6.81 2.11 1.85
N THR A 13 7.60 3.17 1.63
CA THR A 13 7.23 4.51 2.11
C THR A 13 5.97 5.02 1.42
N ASN A 14 5.75 4.68 0.15
CA ASN A 14 4.48 4.94 -0.54
C ASN A 14 3.30 4.22 0.14
N ALA A 15 3.43 2.93 0.44
CA ALA A 15 2.39 2.17 1.15
C ALA A 15 2.10 2.73 2.56
N ILE A 16 3.14 3.14 3.31
CA ILE A 16 3.02 3.70 4.65
C ILE A 16 2.36 5.08 4.64
N SER A 17 2.57 5.88 3.59
CA SER A 17 1.93 7.21 3.43
C SER A 17 0.40 7.14 3.45
N SER A 18 -0.17 5.94 3.22
CA SER A 18 -1.61 5.68 3.34
C SER A 18 -2.19 5.81 4.75
N VAL A 19 -1.40 6.20 5.77
CA VAL A 19 -1.92 6.59 7.11
C VAL A 19 -3.01 7.68 7.03
N ILE A 20 -3.09 8.40 5.91
CA ILE A 20 -4.21 9.29 5.57
C ILE A 20 -5.60 8.63 5.70
N ILE A 21 -5.72 7.31 5.63
CA ILE A 21 -6.98 6.60 5.82
C ILE A 21 -7.62 6.87 7.19
N VAL A 22 -6.81 7.14 8.22
CA VAL A 22 -7.33 7.52 9.55
C VAL A 22 -8.12 8.82 9.47
N GLY A 23 -7.59 9.83 8.75
CA GLY A 23 -8.30 11.09 8.52
C GLY A 23 -9.54 10.92 7.67
N ALA A 24 -9.48 10.06 6.65
CA ALA A 24 -10.62 9.75 5.79
C ALA A 24 -11.78 9.09 6.55
N LEU A 25 -11.47 8.16 7.47
CA LEU A 25 -12.47 7.53 8.34
C LEU A 25 -13.11 8.53 9.31
N ILE A 26 -12.33 9.45 9.87
CA ILE A 26 -12.86 10.54 10.71
C ILE A 26 -13.81 11.42 9.90
N ALA A 27 -13.45 11.78 8.66
CA ALA A 27 -14.29 12.59 7.78
C ALA A 27 -15.57 11.87 7.32
N ALA A 28 -15.53 10.54 7.17
CA ALA A 28 -16.67 9.72 6.79
C ALA A 28 -17.59 9.31 7.95
N GLY A 29 -17.12 9.45 9.19
CA GLY A 29 -17.80 9.02 10.42
C GLY A 29 -19.12 9.74 10.77
N PRO A 30 -19.31 11.04 10.50
CA PRO A 30 -20.56 11.74 10.81
C PRO A 30 -21.79 11.07 10.18
N SER A 31 -22.89 11.03 10.93
CA SER A 31 -24.16 10.43 10.49
C SER A 31 -24.82 11.22 9.36
N ASP A 32 -24.75 12.55 9.43
CA ASP A 32 -25.38 13.45 8.46
C ASP A 32 -24.70 13.40 7.09
N LEU A 33 -25.49 13.60 6.04
CA LEU A 33 -25.01 13.61 4.65
C LEU A 33 -24.33 14.96 4.33
N SER A 34 -23.18 15.19 4.96
CA SER A 34 -22.37 16.39 4.75
C SER A 34 -21.39 16.21 3.59
N PHE A 35 -20.97 17.32 2.98
CA PHE A 35 -19.93 17.31 1.93
C PHE A 35 -18.67 16.56 2.37
N SER A 36 -18.29 16.68 3.64
CA SER A 36 -17.17 15.95 4.26
C SER A 36 -17.34 14.43 4.21
N LYS A 37 -18.56 13.90 4.29
CA LYS A 37 -18.83 12.46 4.25
C LYS A 37 -18.65 11.90 2.84
N VAL A 38 -19.12 12.63 1.84
CA VAL A 38 -18.91 12.26 0.42
C VAL A 38 -17.43 12.29 0.09
N MET A 39 -16.71 13.35 0.47
CA MET A 39 -15.27 13.43 0.28
C MET A 39 -14.51 12.38 1.11
N GLY A 40 -14.95 12.09 2.33
CA GLY A 40 -14.40 11.05 3.18
C GLY A 40 -14.55 9.66 2.56
N PHE A 41 -15.69 9.37 1.94
CA PHE A 41 -15.91 8.12 1.20
C PHE A 41 -14.91 7.96 0.04
N PHE A 42 -14.74 8.99 -0.79
CA PHE A 42 -13.74 8.96 -1.86
C PHE A 42 -12.32 8.87 -1.32
N ALA A 43 -12.02 9.57 -0.22
CA ALA A 43 -10.71 9.51 0.43
C ALA A 43 -10.40 8.10 0.95
N VAL A 44 -11.38 7.41 1.56
CA VAL A 44 -11.23 6.00 1.98
C VAL A 44 -11.00 5.09 0.78
N ALA A 45 -11.76 5.28 -0.31
CA ALA A 45 -11.60 4.49 -1.53
C ALA A 45 -10.19 4.66 -2.13
N LEU A 46 -9.73 5.90 -2.29
CA LEU A 46 -8.39 6.19 -2.84
C LEU A 46 -7.27 5.72 -1.92
N ALA A 47 -7.40 5.91 -0.61
CA ALA A 47 -6.44 5.41 0.37
C ALA A 47 -6.36 3.88 0.33
N SER A 48 -7.49 3.18 0.18
CA SER A 48 -7.49 1.71 0.07
C SER A 48 -6.68 1.22 -1.14
N ILE A 49 -6.81 1.88 -2.30
CA ILE A 49 -6.05 1.54 -3.51
C ILE A 49 -4.55 1.72 -3.27
N ASN A 50 -4.14 2.80 -2.61
CA ASN A 50 -2.74 3.07 -2.29
C ASN A 50 -2.17 2.04 -1.30
N ILE A 51 -2.93 1.64 -0.27
CA ILE A 51 -2.56 0.56 0.66
C ILE A 51 -2.34 -0.74 -0.11
N PHE A 52 -3.37 -1.24 -0.78
CA PHE A 52 -3.30 -2.56 -1.43
C PHE A 52 -2.27 -2.57 -2.57
N GLY A 53 -2.27 -1.55 -3.42
CA GLY A 53 -1.31 -1.42 -4.51
C GLY A 53 0.13 -1.31 -4.01
N GLY A 54 0.36 -0.46 -3.02
CA GLY A 54 1.68 -0.26 -2.41
C GLY A 54 2.22 -1.54 -1.78
N PHE A 55 1.41 -2.28 -1.03
CA PHE A 55 1.83 -3.55 -0.43
C PHE A 55 2.06 -4.65 -1.47
N ILE A 56 1.18 -4.81 -2.47
CA ILE A 56 1.36 -5.83 -3.52
C ILE A 56 2.64 -5.58 -4.32
N VAL A 57 2.89 -4.34 -4.75
CA VAL A 57 4.10 -3.98 -5.50
C VAL A 57 5.34 -4.20 -4.66
N THR A 58 5.31 -3.76 -3.40
CA THR A 58 6.42 -3.98 -2.46
C THR A 58 6.73 -5.48 -2.30
N GLN A 59 5.71 -6.32 -2.12
CA GLN A 59 5.90 -7.78 -2.01
C GLN A 59 6.51 -8.37 -3.28
N ARG A 60 6.09 -7.93 -4.47
CA ARG A 60 6.71 -8.35 -5.74
C ARG A 60 8.16 -7.89 -5.86
N MET A 61 8.46 -6.66 -5.42
CA MET A 61 9.84 -6.15 -5.39
C MET A 61 10.73 -6.92 -4.43
N LEU A 62 10.26 -7.19 -3.21
CA LEU A 62 11.00 -7.98 -2.22
C LEU A 62 11.15 -9.45 -2.63
N ALA A 63 10.17 -10.02 -3.34
CA ALA A 63 10.24 -11.38 -3.87
C ALA A 63 11.37 -11.55 -4.90
N MET A 64 11.77 -10.49 -5.62
CA MET A 64 12.91 -10.52 -6.55
C MET A 64 14.26 -10.64 -5.84
N PHE A 65 14.34 -10.30 -4.54
CA PHE A 65 15.54 -10.45 -3.72
C PHE A 65 15.61 -11.78 -2.97
N LYS A 66 14.49 -12.53 -2.89
CA LYS A 66 14.53 -13.93 -2.44
C LYS A 66 15.10 -14.80 -3.56
N LYS A 67 16.33 -15.29 -3.40
CA LYS A 67 16.86 -16.39 -4.23
C LYS A 67 15.84 -17.54 -4.19
N LYS A 68 15.34 -17.95 -5.36
CA LYS A 68 14.49 -19.13 -5.53
C LYS A 68 15.15 -20.30 -4.77
N GLY A 69 14.58 -20.66 -3.63
CA GLY A 69 15.07 -21.78 -2.84
C GLY A 69 14.91 -23.07 -3.64
N GLY A 70 16.03 -23.69 -3.98
CA GLY A 70 16.20 -25.13 -4.22
C GLY A 70 15.29 -25.81 -5.24
N THR A 71 15.90 -26.22 -6.35
CA THR A 71 15.76 -27.56 -6.95
C THR A 71 14.75 -28.49 -6.28
N LYS A 72 13.59 -28.69 -6.92
CA LYS A 72 12.91 -29.99 -6.92
C LYS A 72 12.53 -30.31 -8.35
N GLY A 73 12.96 -31.50 -8.77
CA GLY A 73 13.04 -31.89 -10.16
C GLY A 73 11.70 -31.89 -10.88
N GLN A 74 11.74 -31.47 -12.13
CA GLN A 74 10.89 -31.97 -13.18
C GLN A 74 11.76 -32.08 -14.44
N ARG A 75 12.13 -33.33 -14.72
CA ARG A 75 12.54 -33.94 -16.00
C ARG A 75 13.57 -33.19 -16.85
#